data_AF-A0A7Y7CYV9-F1
#
_entry.id   AF-A0A7Y7CYV9-F1
#
_cell.length_a   1.000
_cell.length_b   1.000
_cell.length_c   1.000
_cell.angle_alpha   90.00
_cell.angle_beta   90.00
_cell.angle_gamma   90.00
#
_symmetry.space_group_name_H-M   'P 1'
#
loop_
_entity.id
_entity.type
_entity.pdbx_description
1 polymer ?
#
loop_
_entity_poly.entity_id
_entity_poly.type
_entity_poly.pdbx_seq_one_letter_code
_entity_poly.pdbx_strand_id
1 'polypeptide(L)'
;MFDPFTLTVFAALFLMSFTVLSVFFFKLLQFARLGVGKRSMAEKIIDTWLSGQAEAAMQQAAARQSVLSRVLHAVFTGLQARPGETAYAEELGRQTAIAELATLSDRMRALELAVQAAPMLGLLGTVIGMIDAFSVLAQSQATADPAALAAGIWTALTTTAAGLAIALVAYFLANWLDARIERERNLIEVLVSAALHGRVGQTASAQART
;
A
#
# COMPACT_ATOMS: atom_id res chain seq x y z
N MET A 1 -33.01 19.88 -11.33
CA MET A 1 -32.24 20.51 -10.22
C MET A 1 -31.92 19.37 -9.26
N PHE A 2 -30.67 19.15 -8.87
CA PHE A 2 -30.33 17.98 -8.06
C PHE A 2 -30.97 18.06 -6.68
N ASP A 3 -31.62 17.00 -6.24
CA ASP A 3 -32.21 16.92 -4.91
C ASP A 3 -31.12 16.92 -3.83
N PRO A 4 -31.42 17.44 -2.62
CA PRO A 4 -30.45 17.51 -1.52
C PRO A 4 -29.79 16.16 -1.22
N PHE A 5 -30.52 15.06 -1.38
CA PHE A 5 -30.01 13.70 -1.17
C PHE A 5 -29.02 13.25 -2.24
N THR A 6 -29.24 13.59 -3.50
CA THR A 6 -28.26 13.30 -4.56
C THR A 6 -26.97 14.06 -4.31
N LEU A 7 -27.09 15.31 -3.85
CA LEU A 7 -25.94 16.16 -3.55
C LEU A 7 -25.12 15.60 -2.37
N THR A 8 -25.74 15.02 -1.35
CA THR A 8 -25.01 14.36 -0.25
C THR A 8 -24.23 13.13 -0.72
N VAL A 9 -24.81 12.32 -1.62
CA VAL A 9 -24.09 11.16 -2.21
C VAL A 9 -22.89 11.62 -3.03
N PHE A 10 -23.05 12.61 -3.91
CA PHE A 10 -21.93 13.14 -4.68
C PHE A 10 -20.86 13.79 -3.79
N ALA A 11 -21.25 14.50 -2.73
CA ALA A 11 -20.32 15.06 -1.76
C ALA A 11 -19.54 13.96 -1.02
N ALA A 12 -20.19 12.87 -0.64
CA ALA A 12 -19.55 11.72 -0.02
C ALA A 12 -18.55 11.04 -0.99
N LEU A 13 -18.95 10.82 -2.25
CA LEU A 13 -18.07 10.27 -3.28
C LEU A 13 -16.87 11.19 -3.57
N PHE A 14 -17.08 12.50 -3.58
CA PHE A 14 -16.01 13.48 -3.75
C PHE A 14 -15.00 13.42 -2.59
N LEU A 15 -15.48 13.37 -1.34
CA LEU A 15 -14.64 13.25 -0.15
C LEU A 15 -13.85 11.92 -0.14
N MET A 16 -14.48 10.84 -0.60
CA MET A 16 -13.85 9.54 -0.81
C MET A 16 -12.71 9.63 -1.83
N SER A 17 -12.96 10.23 -2.99
CA SER A 17 -11.98 10.44 -4.05
C SER A 17 -10.80 11.28 -3.57
N PHE A 18 -11.08 12.37 -2.84
CA PHE A 18 -10.07 13.21 -2.23
C PHE A 18 -9.19 12.44 -1.24
N THR A 19 -9.80 11.59 -0.41
CA THR A 19 -9.08 10.74 0.54
C THR A 19 -8.15 9.75 -0.17
N VAL A 20 -8.62 9.10 -1.23
CA VAL A 20 -7.82 8.18 -2.05
C VAL A 20 -6.58 8.87 -2.61
N LEU A 21 -6.76 10.04 -3.25
CA LEU A 21 -5.65 10.80 -3.82
C LEU A 21 -4.68 11.29 -2.74
N SER A 22 -5.22 11.84 -1.63
CA SER A 22 -4.42 12.33 -0.51
C SER A 22 -3.52 11.24 0.07
N VAL A 23 -4.08 10.05 0.35
CA VAL A 23 -3.29 8.93 0.84
C VAL A 23 -2.29 8.47 -0.21
N PHE A 24 -2.67 8.36 -1.48
CA PHE A 24 -1.74 7.97 -2.55
C PHE A 24 -0.51 8.90 -2.61
N PHE A 25 -0.71 10.21 -2.67
CA PHE A 25 0.39 11.18 -2.68
C PHE A 25 1.24 11.12 -1.39
N PHE A 26 0.59 10.99 -0.23
CA PHE A 26 1.32 10.79 1.02
C PHE A 26 2.21 9.55 0.98
N LYS A 27 1.71 8.43 0.44
CA LYS A 27 2.46 7.17 0.33
C LYS A 27 3.63 7.27 -0.65
N LEU A 28 3.47 7.99 -1.77
CA LEU A 28 4.58 8.27 -2.68
C LEU A 28 5.72 9.02 -1.99
N LEU A 29 5.38 10.07 -1.23
CA LEU A 29 6.36 10.84 -0.46
C LEU A 29 6.98 10.00 0.67
N GLN A 30 6.16 9.20 1.36
CA GLN A 30 6.62 8.30 2.42
C GLN A 30 7.64 7.28 1.87
N PHE A 31 7.34 6.63 0.74
CA PHE A 31 8.21 5.65 0.12
C PHE A 31 9.52 6.27 -0.37
N ALA A 32 9.45 7.46 -0.97
CA ALA A 32 10.64 8.21 -1.37
C ALA A 32 11.52 8.57 -0.16
N ARG A 33 10.92 9.07 0.93
CA ARG A 33 11.64 9.43 2.16
C ARG A 33 12.25 8.22 2.87
N LEU A 34 11.54 7.09 2.90
CA LEU A 34 12.02 5.86 3.53
C LEU A 34 12.98 5.05 2.65
N GLY A 35 13.27 5.51 1.43
CA GLY A 35 14.23 4.87 0.53
C GLY A 35 13.77 3.51 0.00
N VAL A 36 12.45 3.33 -0.15
CA VAL A 36 11.84 2.10 -0.68
C VAL A 36 12.27 1.87 -2.13
N GLY A 37 12.83 0.70 -2.41
CA GLY A 37 13.37 0.30 -3.71
C GLY A 37 14.85 0.60 -3.91
N LYS A 38 15.58 1.07 -2.89
CA LYS A 38 17.04 1.23 -2.95
C LYS A 38 17.78 -0.12 -2.81
N ARG A 39 17.39 -1.10 -3.61
CA ARG A 39 17.93 -2.47 -3.59
C ARG A 39 19.45 -2.50 -3.78
N SER A 40 19.96 -1.79 -4.78
CA SER A 40 21.40 -1.75 -5.08
C SER A 40 22.26 -1.26 -3.90
N MET A 41 21.73 -0.35 -3.09
CA MET A 41 22.44 0.12 -1.89
C MET A 41 22.54 -0.99 -0.83
N ALA A 42 21.46 -1.73 -0.60
CA ALA A 42 21.46 -2.83 0.35
C ALA A 42 22.32 -4.02 -0.13
N GLU A 43 22.32 -4.29 -1.43
CA GLU A 43 23.19 -5.30 -2.04
C GLU A 43 24.67 -4.96 -1.83
N LYS A 44 25.08 -3.71 -2.05
CA LYS A 44 26.46 -3.25 -1.78
C LYS A 44 26.87 -3.41 -0.33
N ILE A 45 25.96 -3.13 0.61
CA ILE A 45 26.20 -3.32 2.04
C ILE A 45 26.45 -4.81 2.33
N ILE A 46 25.62 -5.70 1.79
CA ILE A 46 25.81 -7.15 1.91
C ILE A 46 27.10 -7.64 1.24
N ASP A 47 27.44 -7.15 0.05
CA ASP A 47 28.69 -7.51 -0.63
C ASP A 47 29.92 -7.11 0.22
N THR A 48 29.88 -5.91 0.80
CA THR A 48 30.92 -5.44 1.72
C THR A 48 31.01 -6.34 2.95
N TRP A 49 29.87 -6.71 3.53
CA TRP A 49 29.79 -7.62 4.68
C TRP A 49 30.39 -9.00 4.37
N LEU A 50 29.97 -9.61 3.27
CA LEU A 50 30.41 -10.95 2.84
C LEU A 50 31.88 -10.99 2.40
N SER A 51 32.45 -9.85 1.99
CA SER A 51 33.88 -9.73 1.69
C SER A 51 34.79 -9.69 2.94
N GLY A 52 34.22 -9.78 4.15
CA GLY A 52 34.95 -9.74 5.42
C GLY A 52 35.18 -8.31 5.96
N GLN A 53 34.72 -7.28 5.26
CA GLN A 53 34.86 -5.87 5.67
C GLN A 53 33.71 -5.45 6.60
N ALA A 54 33.58 -6.13 7.75
CA ALA A 54 32.45 -5.97 8.68
C ALA A 54 32.27 -4.52 9.17
N GLU A 55 33.37 -3.82 9.48
CA GLU A 55 33.33 -2.44 9.97
C GLU A 55 32.83 -1.46 8.90
N ALA A 56 33.29 -1.60 7.66
CA ALA A 56 32.83 -0.77 6.54
C ALA A 56 31.35 -1.02 6.23
N ALA A 57 30.91 -2.29 6.23
CA ALA A 57 29.50 -2.64 6.02
C ALA A 57 28.60 -2.06 7.14
N MET A 58 29.05 -2.10 8.39
CA MET A 58 28.33 -1.49 9.51
C MET A 58 28.22 0.03 9.35
N GLN A 59 29.29 0.73 8.98
CA GLN A 59 29.26 2.18 8.74
C GLN A 59 28.30 2.55 7.61
N GLN A 60 28.29 1.79 6.51
CA GLN A 60 27.33 2.00 5.41
C GLN A 60 25.88 1.78 5.87
N ALA A 61 25.63 0.76 6.68
CA ALA A 61 24.30 0.48 7.22
C ALA A 61 23.86 1.54 8.27
N ALA A 62 24.79 2.13 9.01
CA ALA A 62 24.55 3.15 10.02
C ALA A 62 24.01 4.47 9.44
N ALA A 63 24.20 4.71 8.14
CA ALA A 63 23.61 5.84 7.46
C ALA A 63 22.07 5.77 7.34
N ARG A 64 21.47 4.58 7.56
CA ARG A 64 20.00 4.36 7.68
C ARG A 64 19.15 4.96 6.54
N GLN A 65 19.71 5.04 5.34
CA GLN A 65 19.13 5.72 4.18
C GLN A 65 17.98 4.96 3.48
N SER A 66 17.73 3.72 3.86
CA SER A 66 16.59 2.90 3.43
C SER A 66 16.11 1.94 4.52
N VAL A 67 14.89 1.44 4.38
CA VAL A 67 14.35 0.33 5.20
C VAL A 67 15.33 -0.83 5.26
N LEU A 68 15.80 -1.30 4.11
CA LEU A 68 16.76 -2.41 4.01
C LEU A 68 18.05 -2.13 4.81
N SER A 69 18.60 -0.91 4.73
CA SER A 69 19.81 -0.53 5.49
C SER A 69 19.58 -0.51 7.00
N ARG A 70 18.39 -0.10 7.46
CA ARG A 70 18.03 -0.09 8.87
C ARG A 70 17.93 -1.51 9.43
N VAL A 71 17.32 -2.42 8.68
CA VAL A 71 17.25 -3.84 9.07
C VAL A 71 18.63 -4.48 9.06
N LEU A 72 19.44 -4.25 8.02
CA LEU A 72 20.82 -4.76 7.98
C LEU A 72 21.68 -4.24 9.14
N HIS A 73 21.55 -2.96 9.47
CA HIS A 73 22.23 -2.38 10.63
C HIS A 73 21.83 -3.10 11.93
N ALA A 74 20.54 -3.40 12.11
CA ALA A 74 20.04 -4.13 13.27
C ALA A 74 20.65 -5.55 13.34
N VAL A 75 20.68 -6.28 12.22
CA VAL A 75 21.31 -7.61 12.13
C VAL A 75 22.79 -7.54 12.47
N PHE A 76 23.55 -6.61 11.87
CA PHE A 76 24.99 -6.46 12.15
C PHE A 76 25.27 -6.09 13.61
N THR A 77 24.45 -5.21 14.19
CA THR A 77 24.54 -4.86 15.61
C THR A 77 24.31 -6.09 16.48
N GLY A 78 23.33 -6.93 16.14
CA GLY A 78 23.05 -8.18 16.85
C GLY A 78 24.23 -9.17 16.78
N LEU A 79 24.83 -9.33 15.59
CA LEU A 79 25.99 -10.20 15.40
C LEU A 79 27.23 -9.73 16.18
N GLN A 80 27.42 -8.41 16.31
CA GLN A 80 28.52 -7.86 17.11
C GLN A 80 28.25 -7.96 18.61
N ALA A 81 27.01 -7.75 19.05
CA ALA A 81 26.63 -7.84 20.45
C ALA A 81 26.76 -9.26 21.00
N ARG A 82 26.46 -10.28 20.18
CA ARG A 82 26.58 -11.70 20.54
C ARG A 82 27.15 -12.53 19.39
N PRO A 83 28.48 -12.54 19.21
CA PRO A 83 29.13 -13.34 18.17
C PRO A 83 28.79 -14.84 18.34
N GLY A 84 28.35 -15.48 17.26
CA GLY A 84 27.99 -16.91 17.24
C GLY A 84 26.54 -17.23 17.59
N GLU A 85 25.76 -16.28 18.14
CA GLU A 85 24.33 -16.46 18.40
C GLU A 85 23.49 -15.83 17.27
N THR A 86 23.48 -16.45 16.09
CA THR A 86 22.78 -15.93 14.89
C THR A 86 21.29 -15.68 15.13
N ALA A 87 20.66 -16.48 15.99
CA ALA A 87 19.26 -16.32 16.40
C ALA A 87 18.98 -14.95 17.06
N TYR A 88 19.93 -14.41 17.83
CA TYR A 88 19.77 -13.09 18.45
C TYR A 88 19.77 -11.98 17.40
N ALA A 89 20.69 -12.07 16.43
CA ALA A 89 20.76 -11.11 15.33
C ALA A 89 19.56 -11.19 14.38
N GLU A 90 19.08 -12.40 14.11
CA GLU A 90 17.87 -12.65 13.33
C GLU A 90 16.65 -12.02 14.01
N GLU A 91 16.47 -12.24 15.31
CA GLU A 91 15.35 -11.68 16.07
C GLU A 91 15.39 -10.15 16.09
N LEU A 92 16.57 -9.54 16.28
CA LEU A 92 16.73 -8.08 16.25
C LEU A 92 16.42 -7.50 14.85
N GLY A 93 16.88 -8.19 13.79
CA GLY A 93 16.53 -7.88 12.41
C GLY A 93 15.03 -7.98 12.15
N ARG A 94 14.39 -9.05 12.61
CA ARG A 94 12.95 -9.31 12.49
C ARG A 94 12.11 -8.24 13.20
N GLN A 95 12.47 -7.86 14.43
CA GLN A 95 11.79 -6.80 15.17
C GLN A 95 11.85 -5.47 14.42
N THR A 96 13.03 -5.13 13.90
CA THR A 96 13.21 -3.92 13.10
C THR A 96 12.39 -3.99 11.81
N ALA A 97 12.42 -5.12 11.11
CA ALA A 97 11.64 -5.35 9.90
C ALA A 97 10.14 -5.19 10.13
N ILE A 98 9.61 -5.72 11.24
CA ILE A 98 8.19 -5.59 11.61
C ILE A 98 7.83 -4.12 11.84
N ALA A 99 8.65 -3.37 12.58
CA ALA A 99 8.40 -1.94 12.82
C ALA A 99 8.41 -1.11 11.52
N GLU A 100 9.39 -1.38 10.64
CA GLU A 100 9.50 -0.70 9.35
C GLU A 100 8.35 -1.06 8.41
N LEU A 101 8.00 -2.35 8.30
CA LEU A 101 6.87 -2.80 7.48
C LEU A 101 5.54 -2.27 8.01
N ALA A 102 5.34 -2.22 9.34
CA ALA A 102 4.15 -1.61 9.92
C ALA A 102 4.04 -0.11 9.53
N THR A 103 5.17 0.61 9.56
CA THR A 103 5.24 2.00 9.11
C THR A 103 4.94 2.13 7.61
N LEU A 104 5.45 1.20 6.80
CA LEU A 104 5.17 1.13 5.36
C LEU A 104 3.74 0.70 5.04
N SER A 105 3.06 -0.05 5.90
CA SER A 105 1.66 -0.45 5.72
C SER A 105 0.66 0.57 6.27
N ASP A 106 1.12 1.57 7.02
CA ASP A 106 0.23 2.60 7.59
C ASP A 106 -0.63 3.26 6.50
N ARG A 107 -1.90 3.53 6.83
CA ARG A 107 -2.91 4.14 5.95
C ARG A 107 -3.30 3.34 4.70
N MET A 108 -2.73 2.16 4.44
CA MET A 108 -3.15 1.32 3.30
C MET A 108 -4.62 0.90 3.44
N ARG A 109 -5.05 0.63 4.68
CA ARG A 109 -6.45 0.30 5.01
C ARG A 109 -7.45 1.36 4.54
N ALA A 110 -7.06 2.63 4.45
CA ALA A 110 -7.95 3.67 3.92
C ALA A 110 -8.24 3.48 2.42
N LEU A 111 -7.25 3.06 1.61
CA LEU A 111 -7.49 2.74 0.21
C LEU A 111 -8.34 1.48 0.07
N GLU A 112 -8.05 0.43 0.84
CA GLU A 112 -8.86 -0.80 0.83
C GLU A 112 -10.32 -0.54 1.18
N LEU A 113 -10.56 0.33 2.18
CA LEU A 113 -11.91 0.79 2.51
C LEU A 113 -12.54 1.56 1.36
N ALA A 114 -11.77 2.42 0.67
CA ALA A 114 -12.28 3.16 -0.48
C ALA A 114 -12.71 2.24 -1.64
N VAL A 115 -11.95 1.17 -1.90
CA VAL A 115 -12.28 0.14 -2.90
C VAL A 115 -13.64 -0.50 -2.61
N GLN A 116 -13.94 -0.80 -1.35
CA GLN A 116 -15.17 -1.49 -0.97
C GLN A 116 -16.36 -0.55 -0.77
N ALA A 117 -16.15 0.61 -0.15
CA ALA A 117 -17.26 1.49 0.21
C ALA A 117 -17.68 2.46 -0.92
N ALA A 118 -16.80 2.82 -1.88
CA ALA A 118 -17.20 3.70 -2.98
C ALA A 118 -18.30 3.10 -3.89
N PRO A 119 -18.24 1.80 -4.28
CA PRO A 119 -19.32 1.14 -5.02
C PRO A 119 -20.61 1.06 -4.21
N MET A 120 -20.52 0.78 -2.90
CA MET A 120 -21.68 0.72 -2.02
C MET A 120 -22.36 2.08 -1.88
N LEU A 121 -21.60 3.17 -1.82
CA LEU A 121 -22.13 4.54 -1.85
C LEU A 121 -22.81 4.85 -3.20
N GLY A 122 -22.22 4.40 -4.31
CA GLY A 122 -22.83 4.53 -5.63
C GLY A 122 -24.14 3.75 -5.77
N LEU A 123 -24.20 2.54 -5.22
CA LEU A 123 -25.41 1.71 -5.16
C LEU A 123 -26.48 2.32 -4.24
N LEU A 124 -26.08 2.92 -3.12
CA LEU A 124 -27.00 3.68 -2.27
C LEU A 124 -27.61 4.85 -3.05
N GLY A 125 -26.79 5.53 -3.87
CA GLY A 125 -27.26 6.60 -4.76
C GLY A 125 -28.30 6.13 -5.78
N THR A 126 -28.16 4.92 -6.35
CA THR A 126 -29.20 4.38 -7.25
C THR A 126 -30.49 4.06 -6.52
N VAL A 127 -30.40 3.43 -5.35
CA VAL A 127 -31.60 3.11 -4.55
C VAL A 127 -32.36 4.40 -4.22
N ILE A 128 -31.66 5.44 -3.75
CA ILE A 128 -32.28 6.73 -3.43
C ILE A 128 -32.88 7.38 -4.68
N GLY A 129 -32.14 7.43 -5.80
CA GLY A 129 -32.63 8.04 -7.04
C GLY A 129 -33.85 7.32 -7.62
N MET A 130 -33.91 5.98 -7.50
CA MET A 130 -35.08 5.21 -7.91
C MET A 130 -36.29 5.44 -6.97
N ILE A 131 -36.07 5.54 -5.65
CA ILE A 131 -37.13 5.88 -4.69
C ILE A 131 -37.74 7.24 -5.05
N ASP A 132 -36.90 8.23 -5.33
CA ASP A 132 -37.36 9.58 -5.68
C ASP A 132 -38.14 9.58 -7.00
N ALA A 133 -37.59 8.94 -8.05
CA ALA A 133 -38.23 8.84 -9.37
C ALA A 133 -39.63 8.19 -9.30
N PHE A 134 -39.78 7.13 -8.51
CA PHE A 134 -41.08 6.49 -8.30
C PHE A 134 -42.01 7.29 -7.38
N SER A 135 -41.48 8.08 -6.44
CA SER A 135 -42.30 8.93 -5.58
C SER A 135 -43.01 10.04 -6.36
N VAL A 136 -42.34 10.61 -7.37
CA VAL A 136 -42.91 11.59 -8.31
C VAL A 136 -44.05 10.96 -9.09
N LEU A 137 -43.82 9.74 -9.61
CA LEU A 137 -44.83 8.98 -10.36
C LEU A 137 -46.08 8.68 -9.52
N ALA A 138 -45.89 8.28 -8.25
CA ALA A 138 -46.99 7.97 -7.33
C ALA A 138 -47.83 9.20 -6.96
N GLN A 139 -47.24 10.39 -6.94
CA GLN A 139 -47.93 11.65 -6.62
C GLN A 139 -48.62 12.27 -7.83
N SER A 140 -48.17 11.97 -9.06
CA SER A 140 -48.81 12.41 -10.30
C SER A 140 -50.08 11.59 -10.60
N GLN A 141 -51.26 12.12 -10.26
CA GLN A 141 -52.56 11.46 -10.50
C GLN A 141 -53.02 11.45 -11.97
N ALA A 142 -52.43 12.24 -12.88
CA ALA A 142 -53.04 12.53 -14.19
C ALA A 142 -52.28 12.02 -15.42
N THR A 143 -50.95 11.88 -15.41
CA THR A 143 -50.19 11.20 -16.47
C THR A 143 -48.76 11.04 -15.97
N ALA A 144 -48.20 9.84 -16.07
CA ALA A 144 -46.79 9.62 -15.82
C ALA A 144 -45.98 10.52 -16.77
N ASP A 145 -45.16 11.45 -16.26
CA ASP A 145 -44.21 12.20 -17.08
C ASP A 145 -42.96 11.32 -17.31
N PRO A 146 -42.77 10.75 -18.51
CA PRO A 146 -41.63 9.87 -18.78
C PRO A 146 -40.29 10.62 -18.68
N ALA A 147 -40.29 11.95 -18.89
CA ALA A 147 -39.08 12.76 -18.80
C ALA A 147 -38.58 12.88 -17.36
N ALA A 148 -39.49 13.09 -16.40
CA ALA A 148 -39.15 13.15 -14.97
C ALA A 148 -38.58 11.80 -14.47
N LEU A 149 -39.20 10.68 -14.88
CA LEU A 149 -38.71 9.34 -14.56
C LEU A 149 -37.30 9.10 -15.13
N ALA A 150 -37.09 9.45 -16.40
CA ALA A 150 -35.80 9.30 -17.06
C ALA A 150 -34.69 10.13 -16.37
N ALA A 151 -35.01 11.33 -15.88
CA ALA A 151 -34.07 12.17 -15.15
C ALA A 151 -33.63 11.55 -13.81
N GLY A 152 -34.55 10.94 -13.06
CA GLY A 152 -34.25 10.23 -11.82
C GLY A 152 -33.35 9.00 -12.05
N ILE A 153 -33.67 8.21 -13.09
CA ILE A 153 -32.87 7.04 -13.49
C ILE A 153 -31.46 7.47 -13.95
N TRP A 154 -31.35 8.53 -14.76
CA TRP A 154 -30.06 9.07 -15.18
C TRP A 154 -29.19 9.44 -13.99
N THR A 155 -29.77 10.15 -13.02
CA THR A 155 -29.09 10.57 -11.80
C THR A 155 -28.62 9.38 -10.98
N ALA A 156 -29.51 8.39 -10.79
CA ALA A 156 -29.19 7.12 -10.13
C ALA A 156 -27.98 6.44 -10.81
N LEU A 157 -28.05 6.18 -12.12
CA LEU A 157 -26.98 5.50 -12.85
C LEU A 157 -25.65 6.25 -12.80
N THR A 158 -25.68 7.58 -12.87
CA THR A 158 -24.48 8.43 -12.80
C THR A 158 -23.78 8.29 -11.44
N THR A 159 -24.52 8.21 -10.33
CA THR A 159 -23.92 8.01 -9.00
C THR A 159 -23.22 6.65 -8.86
N THR A 160 -23.81 5.59 -9.42
CA THR A 160 -23.16 4.26 -9.44
C THR A 160 -21.93 4.26 -10.32
N ALA A 161 -21.99 4.84 -11.52
CA ALA A 161 -20.84 4.95 -12.40
C ALA A 161 -19.68 5.69 -11.72
N ALA A 162 -19.96 6.80 -11.03
CA ALA A 162 -18.97 7.55 -10.27
C ALA A 162 -18.36 6.73 -9.11
N GLY A 163 -19.18 6.03 -8.33
CA GLY A 163 -18.71 5.17 -7.25
C GLY A 163 -17.80 4.04 -7.74
N LEU A 164 -18.17 3.39 -8.84
CA LEU A 164 -17.35 2.35 -9.48
C LEU A 164 -16.03 2.90 -10.03
N ALA A 165 -16.05 4.08 -10.67
CA ALA A 165 -14.85 4.70 -11.19
C ALA A 165 -13.83 5.00 -10.07
N ILE A 166 -14.29 5.56 -8.95
CA ILE A 166 -13.43 5.85 -7.79
C ILE A 166 -12.87 4.55 -7.20
N ALA A 167 -13.70 3.52 -7.06
CA ALA A 167 -13.29 2.22 -6.54
C ALA A 167 -12.21 1.56 -7.41
N LEU A 168 -12.38 1.63 -8.73
CA LEU A 168 -11.44 1.06 -9.69
C LEU A 168 -10.08 1.75 -9.61
N VAL A 169 -10.05 3.08 -9.54
CA VAL A 169 -8.81 3.84 -9.35
C VAL A 169 -8.17 3.48 -8.01
N ALA A 170 -8.92 3.49 -6.92
CA ALA A 170 -8.42 3.12 -5.59
C ALA A 170 -7.82 1.70 -5.58
N TYR A 171 -8.44 0.76 -6.29
CA TYR A 171 -7.99 -0.63 -6.38
C TYR A 171 -6.61 -0.73 -7.03
N PHE A 172 -6.40 -0.09 -8.18
CA PHE A 172 -5.10 -0.12 -8.84
C PHE A 172 -4.01 0.55 -8.00
N LEU A 173 -4.33 1.67 -7.35
CA LEU A 173 -3.38 2.37 -6.48
C LEU A 173 -3.01 1.55 -5.24
N ALA A 174 -4.00 0.93 -4.58
CA ALA A 174 -3.78 0.06 -3.42
C ALA A 174 -2.88 -1.12 -3.79
N ASN A 175 -3.25 -1.88 -4.82
CA ASN A 175 -2.48 -3.05 -5.27
C ASN A 175 -1.06 -2.69 -5.70
N TRP A 176 -0.86 -1.54 -6.34
CA TRP A 176 0.48 -1.10 -6.74
C TRP A 176 1.36 -0.77 -5.52
N LEU A 177 0.80 -0.09 -4.51
CA LEU A 177 1.50 0.22 -3.26
C LEU A 177 1.80 -1.07 -2.47
N ASP A 178 0.81 -1.96 -2.32
CA ASP A 178 0.97 -3.24 -1.62
C ASP A 178 2.01 -4.12 -2.28
N ALA A 179 1.99 -4.25 -3.60
CA ALA A 179 3.02 -4.98 -4.34
C ALA A 179 4.42 -4.39 -4.12
N ARG A 180 4.53 -3.09 -3.83
CA ARG A 180 5.82 -2.46 -3.51
C ARG A 180 6.27 -2.74 -2.08
N ILE A 181 5.36 -2.77 -1.12
CA ILE A 181 5.64 -3.18 0.27
C ILE A 181 6.06 -4.65 0.30
N GLU A 182 5.35 -5.51 -0.43
CA GLU A 182 5.63 -6.94 -0.49
C GLU A 182 7.01 -7.23 -1.11
N ARG A 183 7.38 -6.50 -2.16
CA ARG A 183 8.74 -6.57 -2.71
C ARG A 183 9.81 -6.16 -1.69
N GLU A 184 9.58 -5.12 -0.91
CA GLU A 184 10.52 -4.73 0.16
C GLU A 184 10.60 -5.80 1.25
N ARG A 185 9.48 -6.37 1.69
CA ARG A 185 9.46 -7.49 2.65
C ARG A 185 10.31 -8.66 2.15
N ASN A 186 10.09 -9.10 0.91
CA ASN A 186 10.86 -10.20 0.33
C ASN A 186 12.37 -9.88 0.26
N LEU A 187 12.73 -8.64 -0.06
CA LEU A 187 14.13 -8.20 -0.04
C LEU A 187 14.72 -8.21 1.37
N ILE A 188 13.96 -7.82 2.39
CA ILE A 188 14.39 -7.91 3.79
C ILE A 188 14.75 -9.36 4.12
N GLU A 189 13.85 -10.31 3.85
CA GLU A 189 14.07 -11.73 4.16
C GLU A 189 15.32 -12.29 3.46
N VAL A 190 15.48 -11.99 2.16
CA VAL A 190 16.65 -12.41 1.38
C VAL A 190 17.95 -11.81 1.94
N LEU A 191 17.94 -10.52 2.30
CA LEU A 191 19.14 -9.83 2.78
C LEU A 191 19.51 -10.24 4.22
N VAL A 192 18.53 -10.45 5.10
CA VAL A 192 18.75 -10.98 6.45
C VAL A 192 19.35 -12.38 6.35
N SER A 193 18.77 -13.24 5.53
CA SER A 193 19.31 -14.59 5.29
C SER A 193 20.74 -14.53 4.73
N ALA A 194 21.00 -13.65 3.77
CA ALA A 194 22.33 -13.45 3.21
C ALA A 194 23.36 -12.93 4.24
N ALA A 195 22.95 -12.04 5.16
CA ALA A 195 23.82 -11.52 6.21
C ALA A 195 24.24 -12.59 7.23
N LEU A 196 23.32 -13.50 7.56
CA LEU A 196 23.52 -14.53 8.59
C LEU A 196 24.18 -15.81 8.04
N HIS A 197 23.78 -16.24 6.83
CA HIS A 197 24.13 -17.54 6.27
C HIS A 197 24.94 -17.46 4.97
N GLY A 198 25.20 -16.26 4.45
CA GLY A 198 25.76 -16.07 3.12
C GLY A 198 24.72 -16.18 2.01
N ARG A 199 25.11 -15.86 0.76
CA ARG A 199 24.17 -15.92 -0.37
C ARG A 199 23.91 -17.36 -0.81
N VAL A 200 22.63 -17.73 -0.84
CA VAL A 200 22.16 -18.98 -1.49
C VAL A 200 22.51 -18.89 -2.98
N GLY A 201 23.60 -19.56 -3.37
CA GLY A 201 24.13 -19.57 -4.75
C GLY A 201 25.66 -19.46 -4.89
N GLN A 202 26.39 -19.03 -3.85
CA GLN A 202 27.87 -18.95 -3.92
C GLN A 202 28.59 -20.15 -3.29
N THR A 203 27.94 -20.91 -2.40
CA THR A 203 28.55 -22.07 -1.75
C THR A 203 28.81 -23.24 -2.70
N ALA A 204 28.01 -23.39 -3.77
CA ALA A 204 28.16 -24.48 -4.74
C ALA A 204 29.33 -24.29 -5.74
N SER A 205 29.73 -23.05 -6.03
CA SER A 205 30.80 -22.76 -7.01
C SER A 205 32.19 -22.66 -6.39
N ALA A 206 32.30 -22.49 -5.06
CA ALA A 206 33.56 -22.56 -4.34
C ALA A 206 34.02 -24.01 -4.07
N GLN A 207 33.09 -24.94 -3.82
CA GLN A 207 33.41 -26.36 -3.59
C GLN A 207 33.69 -27.16 -4.87
N ALA A 208 33.30 -26.65 -6.04
CA ALA A 208 33.60 -27.29 -7.33
C ALA A 208 35.00 -26.95 -7.88
N ARG A 209 35.80 -26.16 -7.15
CA ARG A 209 37.14 -25.69 -7.56
C ARG A 209 38.28 -26.16 -6.63
N THR A 210 37.99 -27.01 -5.68
CA THR A 210 38.96 -27.72 -4.81
C THR A 210 38.90 -29.20 -5.09
#